data_AF-A0A954YG89-F1
#
_entry.id   AF-A0A954YG89-F1
#
_cell.length_a   1.000
_cell.length_b   1.000
_cell.length_c   1.000
_cell.angle_alpha   90.00
_cell.angle_beta   90.00
_cell.angle_gamma   90.00
#
_symmetry.space_group_name_H-M   'P 1'
#
loop_
_entity.id
_entity.type
_entity.pdbx_description
1 polymer ?
#
loop_
_entity_poly.entity_id
_entity_poly.type
_entity_poly.pdbx_seq_one_letter_code
_entity_poly.pdbx_strand_id
1 'polypeptide(L)'
;MSLTMYGIWKLRTLEKALPGENWNPKRVAGYLLLWPGTERQRFLDAGSDVERPNAQESITAILFLVAGAGLWYAARRFASTDPRLAGALGLAALVCVFHFGLFHLASIAWRSFGVDAPPIMNQPWRASSLADFWGRRWNDAFHAPVHRRLFRPASRQWTPAWATMSVFIFSGLVHELVISVPARGGFGLPTLYFLFQGGGLLLGRGKILAACQSRSERCQRLWAWFVVVAPVPLLFHPLFLERVIAPMLSL
;
A
#
# COMPACT_ATOMS: atom_id res chain seq x y z
N MET A 1 -7.99 8.75 -12.69
CA MET A 1 -6.79 8.18 -13.35
C MET A 1 -6.27 6.91 -12.64
N SER A 2 -6.30 6.84 -11.30
CA SER A 2 -5.92 5.63 -10.53
C SER A 2 -6.85 4.43 -10.72
N LEU A 3 -8.17 4.65 -10.70
CA LEU A 3 -9.19 3.62 -10.95
C LEU A 3 -9.04 2.97 -12.34
N THR A 4 -8.68 3.75 -13.35
CA THR A 4 -8.46 3.25 -14.72
C THR A 4 -7.21 2.38 -14.81
N MET A 5 -6.10 2.78 -14.18
CA MET A 5 -4.88 1.95 -14.17
C MET A 5 -5.09 0.63 -13.42
N TYR A 6 -5.77 0.67 -12.28
CA TYR A 6 -6.09 -0.51 -11.49
C TYR A 6 -7.06 -1.46 -12.23
N GLY A 7 -8.11 -0.91 -12.85
CA GLY A 7 -9.04 -1.67 -13.67
C GLY A 7 -8.38 -2.31 -14.90
N ILE A 8 -7.57 -1.55 -15.64
CA ILE A 8 -6.77 -2.07 -16.76
C ILE A 8 -5.84 -3.18 -16.28
N TRP A 9 -5.27 -3.06 -15.08
CA TRP A 9 -4.40 -4.07 -14.55
C TRP A 9 -5.12 -5.40 -14.33
N LYS A 10 -6.31 -5.36 -13.73
CA LYS A 10 -7.16 -6.52 -13.48
C LYS A 10 -7.69 -7.15 -14.76
N LEU A 11 -8.04 -6.34 -15.75
CA LEU A 11 -8.47 -6.87 -17.05
C LEU A 11 -7.30 -7.61 -17.73
N ARG A 12 -6.10 -7.02 -17.71
CA ARG A 12 -4.88 -7.67 -18.24
C ARG A 12 -4.42 -8.90 -17.46
N THR A 13 -4.81 -9.08 -16.20
CA THR A 13 -4.53 -10.34 -15.49
C THR A 13 -5.44 -11.45 -15.99
N LEU A 14 -6.71 -11.15 -16.32
CA LEU A 14 -7.67 -12.10 -16.87
C LEU A 14 -7.38 -12.49 -18.32
N GLU A 15 -6.91 -11.57 -19.17
CA GLU A 15 -6.54 -11.86 -20.57
C GLU A 15 -5.41 -12.91 -20.70
N LYS A 16 -4.59 -13.07 -19.67
CA LYS A 16 -3.53 -14.08 -19.59
C LYS A 16 -4.00 -15.37 -18.90
N ALA A 17 -5.28 -15.70 -18.96
CA ALA A 17 -5.77 -16.99 -18.52
C ALA A 17 -5.08 -18.10 -19.30
N LEU A 18 -4.54 -19.09 -18.60
CA LEU A 18 -3.86 -20.23 -19.24
C LEU A 18 -4.90 -21.17 -19.86
N PRO A 19 -4.57 -21.88 -20.95
CA PRO A 19 -5.45 -22.91 -21.51
C PRO A 19 -5.83 -23.93 -20.42
N GLY A 20 -7.14 -24.08 -20.15
CA GLY A 20 -7.67 -24.99 -19.14
C GLY A 20 -8.15 -24.35 -17.83
N GLU A 21 -7.93 -23.05 -17.61
CA GLU A 21 -8.50 -22.32 -16.46
C GLU A 21 -10.02 -22.11 -16.67
N ASN A 22 -10.84 -22.95 -16.02
CA ASN A 22 -12.31 -22.83 -16.05
C ASN A 22 -12.81 -22.22 -14.72
N TRP A 23 -12.82 -20.90 -14.65
CA TRP A 23 -13.18 -20.18 -13.41
C TRP A 23 -14.68 -19.98 -13.27
N ASN A 24 -15.16 -20.04 -12.03
CA ASN A 24 -16.53 -19.69 -11.69
C ASN A 24 -16.81 -18.20 -12.03
N PRO A 25 -17.79 -17.87 -12.91
CA PRO A 25 -18.10 -16.50 -13.28
C PRO A 25 -18.41 -15.57 -12.09
N LYS A 26 -18.99 -16.11 -11.01
CA LYS A 26 -19.25 -15.36 -9.77
C LYS A 26 -17.95 -14.95 -9.07
N ARG A 27 -16.92 -15.81 -9.07
CA ARG A 27 -15.59 -15.48 -8.52
C ARG A 27 -14.88 -14.43 -9.39
N VAL A 28 -15.03 -14.50 -10.71
CA VAL A 28 -14.49 -13.47 -11.63
C VAL A 28 -15.15 -12.12 -11.39
N ALA A 29 -16.48 -12.06 -11.27
CA ALA A 29 -17.19 -10.83 -10.94
C ALA A 29 -16.79 -10.28 -9.57
N GLY A 30 -16.70 -11.15 -8.55
CA GLY A 30 -16.23 -10.79 -7.22
C GLY A 30 -14.80 -10.24 -7.22
N TYR A 31 -13.89 -10.87 -7.98
CA TYR A 31 -12.54 -10.36 -8.18
C TYR A 31 -12.60 -8.96 -8.79
N LEU A 32 -13.30 -8.76 -9.90
CA LEU A 32 -13.29 -7.47 -10.60
C LEU A 32 -13.93 -6.33 -9.81
N LEU A 33 -15.04 -6.59 -9.12
CA LEU A 33 -15.90 -5.54 -8.56
C LEU A 33 -15.76 -5.34 -7.05
N LEU A 34 -15.39 -6.40 -6.32
CA LEU A 34 -15.52 -6.46 -4.85
C LEU A 34 -14.20 -6.79 -4.15
N TRP A 35 -13.09 -6.88 -4.89
CA TRP A 35 -11.77 -7.12 -4.32
C TRP A 35 -10.77 -6.04 -4.75
N PRO A 36 -10.05 -5.38 -3.84
CA PRO A 36 -9.03 -4.39 -4.19
C PRO A 36 -7.63 -4.99 -4.34
N GLY A 37 -7.48 -6.33 -4.34
CA GLY A 37 -6.22 -7.01 -4.64
C GLY A 37 -6.10 -7.49 -6.09
N THR A 38 -4.86 -7.68 -6.56
CA THR A 38 -4.53 -7.89 -7.99
C THR A 38 -4.04 -9.32 -8.30
N GLU A 39 -3.71 -10.12 -7.29
CA GLU A 39 -3.24 -11.49 -7.49
C GLU A 39 -4.40 -12.42 -7.86
N ARG A 40 -4.53 -12.70 -9.17
CA ARG A 40 -5.65 -13.49 -9.73
C ARG A 40 -5.65 -14.94 -9.27
N GLN A 41 -4.47 -15.57 -9.21
CA GLN A 41 -4.34 -17.02 -8.96
C GLN A 41 -4.89 -17.36 -7.58
N ARG A 42 -4.44 -16.61 -6.56
CA ARG A 42 -4.93 -16.73 -5.19
C ARG A 42 -6.45 -16.58 -5.09
N PHE A 43 -7.03 -15.59 -5.79
CA PHE A 43 -8.45 -15.28 -5.68
C PHE A 43 -9.37 -16.22 -6.49
N LEU A 44 -8.94 -16.65 -7.68
CA LEU A 44 -9.79 -17.43 -8.59
C LEU A 44 -9.63 -18.93 -8.43
N ASP A 45 -8.43 -19.41 -8.06
CA ASP A 45 -8.15 -20.85 -7.97
C ASP A 45 -8.84 -21.46 -6.73
N ALA A 46 -9.40 -22.66 -6.90
CA ALA A 46 -10.25 -23.31 -5.89
C ALA A 46 -9.49 -24.18 -4.87
N GLY A 47 -8.16 -24.28 -4.99
CA GLY A 47 -7.32 -25.18 -4.19
C GLY A 47 -6.25 -24.50 -3.34
N SER A 48 -6.32 -23.18 -3.15
CA SER A 48 -5.40 -22.45 -2.27
C SER A 48 -5.67 -22.77 -0.79
N ASP A 49 -4.62 -22.94 0.00
CA ASP A 49 -4.73 -23.04 1.45
C ASP A 49 -5.19 -21.67 2.01
N VAL A 50 -6.45 -21.61 2.43
CA VAL A 50 -7.08 -20.37 2.89
C VAL A 50 -6.87 -20.23 4.39
N GLU A 51 -6.04 -19.26 4.77
CA GLU A 51 -5.91 -18.87 6.16
C GLU A 51 -7.27 -18.37 6.70
N ARG A 52 -7.79 -19.05 7.72
CA ARG A 52 -9.09 -18.70 8.31
C ARG A 52 -8.99 -17.36 9.04
N PRO A 53 -9.95 -16.45 8.86
CA PRO A 53 -9.94 -15.18 9.58
C PRO A 53 -10.02 -15.38 11.09
N ASN A 54 -9.22 -14.62 11.82
CA ASN A 54 -9.28 -14.57 13.28
C ASN A 54 -10.24 -13.45 13.76
N ALA A 55 -10.99 -13.68 14.84
CA ALA A 55 -11.80 -12.66 15.50
C ALA A 55 -11.02 -11.38 15.85
N GLN A 56 -9.73 -11.52 16.21
CA GLN A 56 -8.86 -10.37 16.47
C GLN A 56 -8.66 -9.49 15.24
N GLU A 57 -8.63 -10.06 14.03
CA GLU A 57 -8.54 -9.28 12.79
C GLU A 57 -9.82 -8.47 12.57
N SER A 58 -10.99 -9.08 12.79
CA SER A 58 -12.28 -8.39 12.68
C SER A 58 -12.37 -7.23 13.65
N ILE A 59 -12.01 -7.45 14.92
CA ILE A 59 -11.97 -6.39 15.94
C ILE A 59 -11.01 -5.28 15.52
N THR A 60 -9.80 -5.64 15.07
CA THR A 60 -8.80 -4.65 14.64
C THR A 60 -9.31 -3.80 13.48
N ALA A 61 -9.92 -4.42 12.46
CA ALA A 61 -10.47 -3.71 11.32
C ALA A 61 -11.62 -2.76 11.71
N ILE A 62 -12.51 -3.21 12.61
CA ILE A 62 -13.59 -2.38 13.16
C ILE A 62 -13.03 -1.20 13.96
N LEU A 63 -12.01 -1.41 14.80
CA LEU A 63 -11.35 -0.34 15.54
C LEU A 63 -10.73 0.71 14.61
N PHE A 64 -10.13 0.29 13.49
CA PHE A 64 -9.63 1.23 12.48
C PHE A 64 -10.75 2.01 11.78
N LEU A 65 -11.92 1.41 11.54
CA LEU A 65 -13.08 2.14 11.02
C LEU A 65 -13.57 3.20 11.99
N VAL A 66 -13.70 2.84 13.28
CA VAL A 66 -14.14 3.79 14.33
C VAL A 66 -13.11 4.90 14.50
N ALA A 67 -11.82 4.57 14.59
CA ALA A 67 -10.76 5.55 14.67
C ALA A 67 -10.72 6.46 13.43
N GLY A 68 -10.88 5.90 12.24
CA GLY A 68 -10.96 6.65 10.99
C GLY A 68 -12.16 7.61 10.96
N ALA A 69 -13.34 7.17 11.40
CA ALA A 69 -14.53 8.03 11.53
C ALA A 69 -14.31 9.16 12.55
N GLY A 70 -13.68 8.87 13.69
CA GLY A 70 -13.29 9.87 14.69
C GLY A 70 -12.30 10.89 14.14
N LEU A 71 -11.27 10.45 13.42
CA LEU A 71 -10.30 11.33 12.75
C LEU A 71 -10.97 12.19 11.68
N TRP A 72 -11.90 11.64 10.90
CA TRP A 72 -12.66 12.40 9.90
C TRP A 72 -13.50 13.49 10.56
N TYR A 73 -14.19 13.14 11.64
CA TYR A 73 -14.96 14.10 12.44
C TYR A 73 -14.07 15.22 13.00
N ALA A 74 -12.91 14.87 13.56
CA ALA A 74 -11.93 15.84 14.06
C ALA A 74 -11.41 16.73 12.92
N ALA A 75 -11.08 16.16 11.76
CA ALA A 75 -10.60 16.89 10.59
C ALA A 75 -11.58 17.99 10.15
N ARG A 76 -12.89 17.71 10.17
CA ARG A 76 -13.94 18.70 9.84
C ARG A 76 -13.93 19.91 10.77
N ARG A 77 -13.47 19.77 12.02
CA ARG A 77 -13.38 20.89 12.98
C ARG A 77 -12.27 21.88 12.64
N PHE A 78 -11.27 21.44 11.88
CA PHE A 78 -10.14 22.28 11.45
C PHE A 78 -10.27 22.76 9.99
N ALA A 79 -11.30 22.31 9.26
CA ALA A 79 -11.40 22.56 7.81
C ALA A 79 -11.38 24.05 7.43
N SER A 80 -11.94 24.93 8.28
CA SER A 80 -11.96 26.38 8.05
C SER A 80 -10.81 27.15 8.69
N THR A 81 -10.12 26.57 9.68
CA THR A 81 -9.09 27.26 10.48
C THR A 81 -7.67 26.86 10.09
N ASP A 82 -7.44 25.58 9.84
CA ASP A 82 -6.16 25.03 9.38
C ASP A 82 -6.41 23.92 8.34
N PRO A 83 -6.51 24.28 7.05
CA PRO A 83 -6.71 23.32 5.97
C PRO A 83 -5.60 22.27 5.86
N ARG A 84 -4.38 22.57 6.31
CA ARG A 84 -3.26 21.60 6.29
C ARG A 84 -3.49 20.53 7.33
N LEU A 85 -3.77 20.92 8.57
CA LEU A 85 -4.08 19.98 9.65
C LEU A 85 -5.35 19.17 9.34
N ALA A 86 -6.39 19.85 8.83
CA ALA A 86 -7.61 19.19 8.38
C ALA A 86 -7.30 18.14 7.29
N GLY A 87 -6.52 18.51 6.27
CA GLY A 87 -6.07 17.60 5.23
C GLY A 87 -5.24 16.43 5.77
N ALA A 88 -4.34 16.66 6.72
CA ALA A 88 -3.53 15.59 7.33
C ALA A 88 -4.39 14.60 8.13
N LEU A 89 -5.31 15.09 8.96
CA LEU A 89 -6.25 14.27 9.72
C LEU A 89 -7.22 13.53 8.79
N GLY A 90 -7.72 14.20 7.76
CA GLY A 90 -8.59 13.61 6.73
C GLY A 90 -7.87 12.50 5.96
N LEU A 91 -6.60 12.69 5.61
CA LEU A 91 -5.80 11.66 4.96
C LEU A 91 -5.60 10.45 5.89
N ALA A 92 -5.23 10.68 7.15
CA ALA A 92 -5.11 9.62 8.14
C ALA A 92 -6.43 8.86 8.31
N ALA A 93 -7.56 9.56 8.36
CA ALA A 93 -8.89 8.98 8.39
C ALA A 93 -9.17 8.08 7.18
N LEU A 94 -8.90 8.56 5.96
CA LEU A 94 -9.08 7.77 4.73
C LEU A 94 -8.19 6.52 4.73
N VAL A 95 -6.94 6.63 5.18
CA VAL A 95 -6.04 5.47 5.29
C VAL A 95 -6.59 4.46 6.29
N CYS A 96 -7.03 4.89 7.47
CA CYS A 96 -7.66 4.02 8.47
C CYS A 96 -8.93 3.35 7.94
N VAL A 97 -9.86 4.13 7.37
CA VAL A 97 -11.15 3.63 6.88
C VAL A 97 -10.95 2.63 5.74
N PHE A 98 -10.18 2.98 4.71
CA PHE A 98 -10.07 2.14 3.52
C PHE A 98 -9.07 0.99 3.72
N HIS A 99 -7.80 1.30 4.02
CA HIS A 99 -6.75 0.30 3.96
C HIS A 99 -6.77 -0.67 5.14
N PHE A 100 -7.06 -0.17 6.34
CA PHE A 100 -7.04 -0.96 7.57
C PHE A 100 -8.43 -1.39 8.04
N GLY A 101 -9.49 -0.73 7.57
CA GLY A 101 -10.89 -1.07 7.84
C GLY A 101 -11.52 -1.88 6.71
N LEU A 102 -12.07 -1.19 5.71
CA LEU A 102 -12.91 -1.77 4.65
C LEU A 102 -12.20 -2.85 3.83
N PHE A 103 -10.97 -2.63 3.39
CA PHE A 103 -10.23 -3.63 2.61
C PHE A 103 -9.83 -4.85 3.45
N HIS A 104 -9.58 -4.66 4.75
CA HIS A 104 -9.33 -5.78 5.65
C HIS A 104 -10.61 -6.56 5.93
N LEU A 105 -11.75 -5.90 6.15
CA LEU A 105 -13.05 -6.57 6.26
C LEU A 105 -13.42 -7.32 4.98
N ALA A 106 -13.16 -6.75 3.81
CA ALA A 106 -13.36 -7.43 2.53
C ALA A 106 -12.49 -8.70 2.44
N SER A 107 -11.22 -8.64 2.87
CA SER A 107 -10.33 -9.79 2.96
C SER A 107 -10.87 -10.87 3.90
N ILE A 108 -11.38 -10.48 5.07
CA ILE A 108 -12.01 -11.38 6.04
C ILE A 108 -13.25 -12.05 5.44
N ALA A 109 -14.12 -11.28 4.78
CA ALA A 109 -15.33 -11.81 4.16
C ALA A 109 -15.00 -12.84 3.08
N TRP A 110 -14.07 -12.54 2.16
CA TRP A 110 -13.65 -13.47 1.11
C TRP A 110 -13.01 -14.75 1.67
N ARG A 111 -12.11 -14.63 2.65
CA ARG A 111 -11.50 -15.79 3.32
C ARG A 111 -12.52 -16.64 4.08
N SER A 112 -13.57 -16.02 4.63
CA SER A 112 -14.70 -16.73 5.26
C SER A 112 -15.50 -17.57 4.25
N PHE A 113 -15.51 -17.16 2.98
CA PHE A 113 -16.09 -17.92 1.86
C PHE A 113 -15.09 -18.86 1.16
N GLY A 114 -13.92 -19.11 1.76
CA GLY A 114 -12.92 -20.02 1.19
C GLY A 114 -12.21 -19.46 -0.05
N VAL A 115 -12.01 -18.15 -0.11
CA VAL A 115 -11.19 -17.49 -1.15
C VAL A 115 -9.88 -17.00 -0.54
N ASP A 116 -8.74 -17.33 -1.14
CA ASP A 116 -7.42 -16.84 -0.69
C ASP A 116 -7.23 -15.37 -1.08
N ALA A 117 -7.79 -14.51 -0.24
CA ALA A 117 -7.75 -13.06 -0.33
C ALA A 117 -7.00 -12.49 0.88
N PRO A 118 -5.65 -12.53 0.89
CA PRO A 118 -4.86 -12.03 2.01
C PRO A 118 -5.08 -10.52 2.23
N PRO A 119 -4.88 -10.00 3.44
CA PRO A 119 -4.97 -8.57 3.70
C PRO A 119 -4.00 -7.76 2.82
N ILE A 120 -4.47 -6.70 2.19
CA ILE A 120 -3.64 -5.81 1.36
C ILE A 120 -2.56 -5.11 2.21
N MET A 121 -2.93 -4.73 3.44
CA MET A 121 -2.03 -4.24 4.47
C MET A 121 -1.88 -5.30 5.55
N ASN A 122 -0.82 -6.09 5.50
CA ASN A 122 -0.59 -7.17 6.45
C ASN A 122 0.16 -6.67 7.69
N GLN A 123 -0.59 -6.04 8.60
CA GLN A 123 -0.10 -5.55 9.90
C GLN A 123 1.25 -4.80 9.79
N PRO A 124 1.35 -3.73 8.96
CA PRO A 124 2.62 -3.04 8.71
C PRO A 124 3.25 -2.43 9.96
N TRP A 125 2.46 -2.13 11.00
CA TRP A 125 2.96 -1.70 12.32
C TRP A 125 3.83 -2.75 13.02
N ARG A 126 3.74 -4.03 12.62
CA ARG A 126 4.57 -5.13 13.13
C ARG A 126 5.85 -5.36 12.33
N ALA A 127 6.16 -4.51 11.35
CA ALA A 127 7.37 -4.65 10.56
C ALA A 127 8.63 -4.64 11.44
N SER A 128 9.49 -5.65 11.27
CA SER A 128 10.77 -5.75 11.99
C SER A 128 11.89 -4.99 11.28
N SER A 129 11.73 -4.73 9.98
CA SER A 129 12.71 -4.05 9.14
C SER A 129 12.06 -3.29 7.98
N LEU A 130 12.82 -2.43 7.33
CA LEU A 130 12.36 -1.71 6.14
C LEU A 130 12.03 -2.67 4.97
N ALA A 131 12.79 -3.76 4.86
CA ALA A 131 12.54 -4.81 3.87
C ALA A 131 11.23 -5.58 4.16
N ASP A 132 10.96 -5.86 5.43
CA ASP A 132 9.71 -6.52 5.86
C ASP A 132 8.49 -5.62 5.62
N PHE A 133 8.62 -4.33 5.93
CA PHE A 133 7.60 -3.32 5.66
C PHE A 133 7.22 -3.28 4.18
N TRP A 134 8.16 -2.96 3.29
CA TRP A 134 7.88 -2.77 1.86
C TRP A 134 7.70 -4.07 1.06
N GLY A 135 8.29 -5.18 1.51
CA GLY A 135 8.31 -6.44 0.76
C GLY A 135 7.19 -7.42 1.11
N ARG A 136 6.56 -7.29 2.28
CA ARG A 136 5.58 -8.29 2.75
C ARG A 136 4.34 -7.70 3.42
N ARG A 137 4.46 -6.51 4.03
CA ARG A 137 3.40 -5.98 4.92
C ARG A 137 2.64 -4.80 4.33
N TRP A 138 3.26 -4.04 3.45
CA TRP A 138 2.69 -2.85 2.85
C TRP A 138 2.22 -3.10 1.42
N ASN A 139 0.92 -2.90 1.18
CA ASN A 139 0.29 -2.83 -0.13
C ASN A 139 0.61 -4.01 -1.06
N ASP A 140 0.25 -5.23 -0.66
CA ASP A 140 0.49 -6.44 -1.45
C ASP A 140 -0.13 -6.35 -2.87
N ALA A 141 -1.29 -5.69 -2.98
CA ALA A 141 -1.98 -5.44 -4.24
C ALA A 141 -1.12 -4.68 -5.27
N PHE A 142 -0.22 -3.81 -4.82
CA PHE A 142 0.74 -3.12 -5.69
C PHE A 142 2.09 -3.86 -5.75
N HIS A 143 2.57 -4.36 -4.61
CA HIS A 143 3.88 -5.01 -4.51
C HIS A 143 3.99 -6.25 -5.40
N ALA A 144 3.04 -7.20 -5.31
CA ALA A 144 3.19 -8.50 -5.96
C ALA A 144 3.31 -8.39 -7.50
N PRO A 145 2.49 -7.58 -8.19
CA PRO A 145 2.68 -7.41 -9.62
C PRO A 145 3.91 -6.57 -10.03
N VAL A 146 4.30 -5.54 -9.26
CA VAL A 146 5.50 -4.75 -9.53
C VAL A 146 6.73 -5.62 -9.36
N HIS A 147 6.76 -6.46 -8.33
CA HIS A 147 7.80 -7.45 -8.14
C HIS A 147 7.89 -8.41 -9.33
N ARG A 148 6.75 -8.93 -9.82
CA ARG A 148 6.71 -9.85 -10.96
C ARG A 148 7.10 -9.21 -12.30
N ARG A 149 6.65 -7.98 -12.57
CA ARG A 149 6.76 -7.33 -13.89
C ARG A 149 7.94 -6.38 -14.03
N LEU A 150 8.44 -5.83 -12.92
CA LEU A 150 9.53 -4.87 -12.92
C LEU A 150 10.77 -5.44 -12.21
N PHE A 151 10.63 -5.86 -10.96
CA PHE A 151 11.79 -6.29 -10.16
C PHE A 151 12.44 -7.56 -10.71
N ARG A 152 11.68 -8.65 -10.93
CA ARG A 152 12.22 -9.93 -11.40
C ARG A 152 12.95 -9.84 -12.74
N PRO A 153 12.44 -9.12 -13.76
CA PRO A 153 13.20 -8.88 -14.99
C PRO A 153 14.45 -8.04 -14.74
N ALA A 154 14.33 -6.94 -13.99
CA ALA A 154 15.45 -6.05 -13.69
C ALA A 154 16.58 -6.77 -12.93
N SER A 155 16.25 -7.64 -11.97
CA SER A 155 17.23 -8.38 -11.16
C SER A 155 18.04 -9.41 -11.97
N ARG A 156 17.58 -9.76 -13.18
CA ARG A 156 18.34 -10.64 -14.10
C ARG A 156 19.34 -9.88 -14.96
N GLN A 157 19.16 -8.57 -15.12
CA GLN A 157 19.95 -7.74 -16.03
C GLN A 157 20.81 -6.71 -15.29
N TRP A 158 20.40 -6.29 -14.10
CA TRP A 158 21.03 -5.21 -13.33
C TRP A 158 21.52 -5.70 -11.97
N THR A 159 22.39 -4.91 -11.35
CA THR A 159 22.83 -5.17 -9.98
C THR A 159 21.64 -5.11 -9.00
N PRO A 160 21.70 -5.81 -7.85
CA PRO A 160 20.63 -5.76 -6.86
C PRO A 160 20.26 -4.35 -6.41
N ALA A 161 21.24 -3.43 -6.39
CA ALA A 161 21.02 -2.03 -6.08
C ALA A 161 20.13 -1.34 -7.12
N TRP A 162 20.48 -1.44 -8.40
CA TRP A 162 19.71 -0.84 -9.49
C TRP A 162 18.34 -1.50 -9.70
N ALA A 163 18.25 -2.82 -9.55
CA ALA A 163 16.97 -3.53 -9.57
C ALA A 163 16.04 -3.07 -8.43
N THR A 164 16.60 -2.75 -7.26
CA THR A 164 15.83 -2.17 -6.14
C THR A 164 15.42 -0.73 -6.46
N MET A 165 16.32 0.11 -6.97
CA MET A 165 16.02 1.52 -7.25
C MET A 165 14.98 1.69 -8.35
N SER A 166 14.97 0.82 -9.35
CA SER A 166 13.96 0.89 -10.41
C SER A 166 12.54 0.75 -9.87
N VAL A 167 12.32 -0.12 -8.88
CA VAL A 167 11.03 -0.29 -8.21
C VAL A 167 10.62 0.97 -7.47
N PHE A 168 11.55 1.58 -6.72
CA PHE A 168 11.28 2.79 -5.96
C PHE A 168 11.07 4.02 -6.87
N ILE A 169 11.85 4.16 -7.95
CA ILE A 169 11.64 5.20 -8.96
C ILE A 169 10.27 5.05 -9.61
N PHE A 170 9.92 3.83 -10.05
CA PHE A 170 8.61 3.56 -10.62
C PHE A 170 7.47 3.88 -9.64
N SER A 171 7.61 3.48 -8.37
CA SER A 171 6.65 3.82 -7.32
C SER A 171 6.53 5.34 -7.14
N GLY A 172 7.66 6.06 -7.12
CA GLY A 172 7.71 7.51 -7.08
C GLY A 172 6.88 8.16 -8.19
N LEU A 173 7.13 7.77 -9.44
CA LEU A 173 6.43 8.29 -10.61
C LEU A 173 4.92 8.00 -10.55
N VAL A 174 4.52 6.80 -10.11
CA VAL A 174 3.09 6.49 -9.93
C VAL A 174 2.46 7.41 -8.88
N HIS A 175 3.17 7.70 -7.78
CA HIS A 175 2.66 8.61 -6.75
C HIS A 175 2.64 10.06 -7.21
N GLU A 176 3.56 10.52 -8.07
CA GLU A 176 3.43 11.83 -8.73
C GLU A 176 2.11 11.94 -9.51
N LEU A 177 1.78 10.90 -10.28
CA LEU A 177 0.56 10.88 -11.09
C LEU A 177 -0.72 10.87 -10.26
N VAL A 178 -0.68 10.29 -9.05
CA VAL A 178 -1.86 10.14 -8.19
C VAL A 178 -1.98 11.25 -7.14
N ILE A 179 -0.87 11.85 -6.71
CA ILE A 179 -0.82 12.87 -5.65
C ILE A 179 -0.54 14.24 -6.24
N SER A 180 0.59 14.41 -6.92
CA SER A 180 1.09 15.70 -7.39
C SER A 180 0.23 16.29 -8.52
N VAL A 181 -0.20 15.45 -9.48
CA VAL A 181 -1.02 15.90 -10.62
C VAL A 181 -2.38 16.46 -10.18
N PRO A 182 -3.20 15.75 -9.36
CA PRO A 182 -4.46 16.31 -8.88
C PRO A 182 -4.28 17.57 -8.02
N ALA A 183 -3.20 17.64 -7.23
CA ALA A 183 -2.91 18.80 -6.39
C ALA A 183 -2.43 20.03 -7.18
N ARG A 184 -2.02 19.85 -8.45
CA ARG A 184 -1.35 20.87 -9.28
C ARG A 184 -0.18 21.51 -8.52
N GLY A 185 0.60 20.68 -7.81
CA GLY A 185 1.55 21.11 -6.79
C GLY A 185 3.02 21.14 -7.22
N GLY A 186 3.32 20.93 -8.50
CA GLY A 186 4.67 20.62 -8.98
C GLY A 186 4.98 19.13 -8.91
N PHE A 187 6.17 18.71 -9.32
CA PHE A 187 6.59 17.30 -9.36
C PHE A 187 7.89 17.09 -8.56
N GLY A 188 8.09 15.88 -8.07
CA GLY A 188 9.37 15.39 -7.54
C GLY A 188 9.35 15.05 -6.05
N LEU A 189 8.39 15.55 -5.28
CA LEU A 189 8.32 15.30 -3.83
C LEU A 189 7.98 13.83 -3.49
N PRO A 190 6.90 13.23 -4.04
CA PRO A 190 6.68 11.79 -3.93
C PRO A 190 7.85 10.96 -4.46
N THR A 191 8.43 11.34 -5.59
CA THR A 191 9.59 10.61 -6.15
C THR A 191 10.76 10.62 -5.17
N LEU A 192 11.06 11.77 -4.58
CA LEU A 192 12.11 11.92 -3.57
C LEU A 192 11.82 11.06 -2.34
N TYR A 193 10.56 10.99 -1.86
CA TYR A 193 10.17 10.07 -0.79
C TYR A 193 10.57 8.62 -1.09
N PHE A 194 10.21 8.10 -2.27
CA PHE A 194 10.54 6.72 -2.63
C PHE A 194 12.03 6.51 -2.88
N LEU A 195 12.76 7.52 -3.36
CA LEU A 195 14.22 7.48 -3.41
C LEU A 195 14.84 7.38 -2.01
N PHE A 196 14.30 8.09 -1.01
CA PHE A 196 14.71 7.92 0.39
C PHE A 196 14.42 6.50 0.91
N GLN A 197 13.27 5.91 0.57
CA GLN A 197 12.96 4.52 0.94
C GLN A 197 13.96 3.54 0.31
N GLY A 198 14.24 3.71 -0.97
CA GLY A 198 15.19 2.90 -1.71
C GLY A 198 16.61 3.02 -1.15
N GLY A 199 17.10 4.24 -0.99
CA GLY A 199 18.39 4.53 -0.38
C GLY A 199 18.49 3.96 1.03
N GLY A 200 17.45 4.13 1.86
CA GLY A 200 17.41 3.57 3.21
C GLY A 200 17.46 2.04 3.24
N LEU A 201 16.87 1.37 2.25
CA LEU A 201 16.93 -0.08 2.10
C LEU A 201 18.34 -0.55 1.69
N LEU A 202 18.99 0.18 0.77
CA LEU A 202 20.36 -0.13 0.34
C LEU A 202 21.39 0.15 1.43
N LEU A 203 21.25 1.28 2.14
CA LEU A 203 22.09 1.60 3.29
C LEU A 203 21.94 0.57 4.40
N GLY A 204 20.71 0.10 4.67
CA GLY A 204 20.45 -0.99 5.61
C GLY A 204 21.13 -2.31 5.27
N ARG A 205 21.49 -2.53 4.00
CA ARG A 205 22.28 -3.68 3.52
C ARG A 205 23.79 -3.43 3.49
N GLY A 206 24.24 -2.20 3.72
CA GLY A 206 25.66 -1.85 3.76
C GLY A 206 26.34 -2.36 5.04
N LYS A 207 27.62 -2.73 4.96
CA LYS A 207 28.36 -3.44 6.03
C LYS A 207 28.20 -2.82 7.43
N ILE A 208 28.33 -1.50 7.54
CA ILE A 208 28.32 -0.78 8.82
C ILE A 208 26.91 -0.82 9.46
N LEU A 209 25.91 -0.38 8.71
CA LEU A 209 24.55 -0.29 9.22
C LEU A 209 23.92 -1.69 9.36
N ALA A 210 24.25 -2.63 8.47
CA ALA A 210 23.85 -4.03 8.61
C ALA A 210 24.44 -4.66 9.88
N ALA A 211 25.71 -4.40 10.20
CA ALA A 211 26.32 -4.88 11.44
C ALA A 211 25.69 -4.26 12.72
N CYS A 212 25.23 -3.01 12.63
CA CYS A 212 24.50 -2.37 13.73
C CYS A 212 23.08 -2.95 13.88
N GLN A 213 22.35 -3.11 12.77
CA GLN A 213 21.00 -3.68 12.74
C GLN A 213 20.98 -5.16 13.13
N SER A 214 22.00 -5.94 12.75
CA SER A 214 22.11 -7.36 13.09
C SER A 214 22.35 -7.60 14.59
N ARG A 215 22.82 -6.58 15.32
CA ARG A 215 23.04 -6.66 16.76
C ARG A 215 21.78 -6.41 17.58
N SER A 216 20.74 -5.80 17.00
CA SER A 216 19.52 -5.50 17.74
C SER A 216 18.30 -5.31 16.82
N GLU A 217 17.28 -6.13 17.04
CA GLU A 217 15.96 -5.95 16.39
C GLU A 217 15.38 -4.56 16.64
N ARG A 218 15.64 -3.97 17.81
CA ARG A 218 15.20 -2.61 18.14
C ARG A 218 15.84 -1.59 17.20
N CYS A 219 17.14 -1.71 16.94
CA CYS A 219 17.85 -0.82 16.02
C CYS A 219 17.28 -0.94 14.59
N GLN A 220 17.03 -2.17 14.14
CA GLN A 220 16.44 -2.42 12.83
C GLN A 220 15.04 -1.82 12.70
N ARG A 221 14.20 -1.96 13.74
CA ARG A 221 12.85 -1.36 13.79
C ARG A 221 12.91 0.16 13.82
N LEU A 222 13.77 0.75 14.65
CA LEU A 222 13.92 2.21 14.73
C LEU A 222 14.38 2.80 13.40
N TRP A 223 15.35 2.16 12.74
CA TRP A 223 15.76 2.54 11.40
C TRP A 223 14.61 2.48 10.40
N ALA A 224 13.86 1.37 10.40
CA ALA A 224 12.72 1.20 9.50
C ALA A 224 11.68 2.30 9.69
N TRP A 225 11.27 2.58 10.94
CA TRP A 225 10.29 3.61 11.23
C TRP A 225 10.79 5.02 10.95
N PHE A 226 12.06 5.31 11.24
CA PHE A 226 12.67 6.58 10.87
C PHE A 226 12.60 6.81 9.35
N VAL A 227 13.06 5.84 8.56
CA VAL A 227 13.06 5.94 7.09
C VAL A 227 11.64 6.02 6.53
N VAL A 228 10.68 5.26 7.08
CA VAL A 228 9.29 5.26 6.59
C VAL A 228 8.56 6.56 6.95
N VAL A 229 8.68 7.03 8.19
CA VAL A 229 7.82 8.08 8.77
C VAL A 229 8.41 9.47 8.59
N ALA A 230 9.70 9.67 8.82
CA ALA A 230 10.30 11.00 8.78
C ALA A 230 10.09 11.74 7.44
N PRO A 231 10.20 11.08 6.26
CA PRO A 231 9.99 11.76 4.99
C PRO A 231 8.52 11.78 4.53
N VAL A 232 7.54 11.32 5.31
CA VAL A 232 6.10 11.31 4.91
C VAL A 232 5.60 12.67 4.39
N PRO A 233 6.01 13.83 4.93
CA PRO A 233 5.62 15.13 4.37
C PRO A 233 6.09 15.36 2.92
N LEU A 234 7.09 14.64 2.42
CA LEU A 234 7.46 14.64 0.99
C LEU A 234 6.42 13.88 0.16
N LEU A 235 5.91 12.75 0.67
CA LEU A 235 4.89 11.95 -0.01
C LEU A 235 3.55 12.69 -0.06
N PHE A 236 3.11 13.24 1.08
CA PHE A 236 1.85 13.97 1.21
C PHE A 236 2.13 15.45 1.47
N HIS A 237 2.64 16.12 0.44
CA HIS A 237 3.03 17.52 0.51
C HIS A 237 1.84 18.45 0.83
N PRO A 238 2.08 19.65 1.41
CA PRO A 238 1.01 20.54 1.88
C PRO A 238 -0.06 20.85 0.82
N LEU A 239 0.36 21.10 -0.44
CA LEU A 239 -0.60 21.37 -1.52
C LEU A 239 -1.56 20.22 -1.80
N PHE A 240 -1.14 18.95 -1.61
CA PHE A 240 -2.05 17.81 -1.75
C PHE A 240 -3.05 17.77 -0.59
N LEU A 241 -2.58 18.00 0.65
CA LEU A 241 -3.44 18.04 1.82
C LEU A 241 -4.49 19.15 1.71
N GLU A 242 -4.08 20.37 1.31
CA GLU A 242 -4.94 21.55 1.23
C GLU A 242 -5.90 21.54 0.03
N ARG A 243 -5.44 21.07 -1.14
CA ARG A 243 -6.20 21.21 -2.40
C ARG A 243 -6.95 19.96 -2.80
N VAL A 244 -6.58 18.80 -2.27
CA VAL A 244 -7.22 17.52 -2.62
C VAL A 244 -7.97 16.96 -1.42
N ILE A 245 -7.32 16.83 -0.26
CA ILE A 245 -7.93 16.17 0.89
C ILE A 245 -8.87 17.09 1.66
N ALA A 246 -8.43 18.29 2.04
CA ALA A 246 -9.23 19.20 2.85
C ALA A 246 -10.60 19.56 2.20
N PRO A 247 -10.71 19.77 0.88
CA PRO A 247 -12.01 20.03 0.23
C PRO A 247 -12.98 18.84 0.30
N MET A 248 -12.51 17.61 0.51
CA MET A 248 -13.40 16.45 0.72
C MET A 248 -14.14 16.52 2.06
N LEU A 249 -13.62 17.27 3.03
CA LEU A 249 -14.22 17.42 4.37
C LEU A 249 -15.43 18.37 4.37
N SER A 250 -15.53 19.24 3.36
CA SER A 250 -16.64 20.17 3.19
C SER A 250 -17.83 19.58 2.42
N LEU A 251 -17.70 18.35 1.90
CA LEU A 251 -18.78 17.60 1.25
C LEU A 251 -19.73 16.95 2.27
#